data_AF-A0A9C8FVH9-F1
#
_entry.id   AF-A0A9C8FVH9-F1
#
_cell.length_a   1.000
_cell.length_b   1.000
_cell.length_c   1.000
_cell.angle_alpha   90.00
_cell.angle_beta   90.00
_cell.angle_gamma   90.00
#
_symmetry.space_group_name_H-M   'P 1'
#
loop_
_entity.id
_entity.type
_entity.pdbx_description
1 polymer ?
#
loop_
_entity_poly.entity_id
_entity_poly.type
_entity_poly.pdbx_seq_one_letter_code
_entity_poly.pdbx_strand_id
1 'polypeptide(L)'
;MLDIRGLMRFLDINFIHRLLYLLLLCSLLPIIDMFVVLELSGVVPKYFVLAGLSLSGLLGVLLSFLVIKTVLERMHGRIKMGYYPREEFFELLGLLPAAVLLVTPGFFGDLLGLMMLMPSLRRFIGRSLAGRTEERFKELYEYLKLYEL
;
A
#
# COMPACT_ATOMS: atom_id res chain seq x y z
N MET A 1 -15.00 25.14 -17.57
CA MET A 1 -13.66 25.44 -18.11
C MET A 1 -12.65 24.71 -17.25
N LEU A 2 -11.90 23.76 -17.81
CA LEU A 2 -10.84 23.04 -17.09
C LEU A 2 -9.78 24.03 -16.63
N ASP A 3 -9.54 24.10 -15.32
CA ASP A 3 -8.56 25.00 -14.73
C ASP A 3 -7.14 24.50 -15.03
N ILE A 4 -6.53 25.09 -16.07
CA ILE A 4 -5.19 24.79 -16.58
C ILE A 4 -4.12 25.00 -15.48
N ARG A 5 -4.38 25.83 -14.46
CA ARG A 5 -3.45 26.03 -13.33
C ARG A 5 -3.35 24.81 -12.41
N GLY A 6 -4.45 24.07 -12.23
CA GLY A 6 -4.43 22.81 -11.48
C GLY A 6 -3.58 21.73 -12.16
N LEU A 7 -3.67 21.66 -13.49
CA LEU A 7 -2.90 20.73 -14.32
C LEU A 7 -1.40 21.06 -14.30
N MET A 8 -1.03 22.35 -14.41
CA MET A 8 0.38 22.77 -14.34
C MET A 8 1.02 22.54 -12.97
N ARG A 9 0.23 22.51 -11.88
CA ARG A 9 0.72 22.17 -10.54
C ARG A 9 0.92 20.67 -10.33
N PHE A 10 0.16 19.83 -11.05
CA PHE A 10 0.35 18.39 -11.10
C PHE A 10 1.56 18.01 -11.96
N LEU A 11 1.85 18.80 -13.00
CA LEU A 11 3.01 18.65 -13.89
C LEU A 11 4.27 19.38 -13.36
N ASP A 12 4.46 19.43 -12.05
CA ASP A 12 5.71 19.93 -11.45
C ASP A 12 6.85 18.96 -11.79
N ILE A 13 7.96 19.47 -12.31
CA ILE A 13 9.15 18.66 -12.65
C ILE A 13 9.60 17.79 -11.47
N ASN A 14 9.47 18.29 -10.24
CA ASN A 14 9.84 17.55 -9.04
C ASN A 14 8.86 16.42 -8.72
N PHE A 15 7.58 16.63 -9.02
CA PHE A 15 6.56 15.59 -8.90
C PHE A 15 6.78 14.50 -9.94
N ILE A 16 7.02 14.89 -11.19
CA ILE A 16 7.32 13.95 -12.28
C ILE A 16 8.57 13.12 -11.95
N HIS A 17 9.64 13.75 -11.45
CA HIS A 17 10.83 13.00 -11.03
C HIS A 17 10.52 11.95 -9.97
N ARG A 18 9.80 12.31 -8.89
CA ARG A 18 9.40 11.34 -7.86
C ARG A 18 8.54 10.21 -8.43
N LEU A 19 7.60 10.55 -9.31
CA LEU A 19 6.75 9.58 -9.98
C LEU A 19 7.56 8.61 -10.85
N LEU A 20 8.51 9.14 -11.64
CA LEU A 20 9.39 8.32 -12.48
C LEU A 20 10.28 7.40 -11.65
N TYR A 21 10.81 7.85 -10.51
CA TYR A 21 11.56 6.99 -9.59
C TYR A 21 10.70 5.86 -9.01
N LEU A 22 9.45 6.14 -8.63
CA LEU A 22 8.49 5.13 -8.18
C LEU A 22 8.17 4.13 -9.30
N LEU A 23 7.94 4.61 -10.51
CA LEU A 23 7.63 3.77 -11.67
C LEU A 23 8.83 2.90 -12.05
N LEU A 24 10.04 3.44 -11.99
CA LEU A 24 11.29 2.70 -12.19
C LEU A 24 11.41 1.59 -11.14
N LEU A 25 11.21 1.90 -9.85
CA LEU A 25 11.26 0.91 -8.77
C LEU A 25 10.22 -0.19 -8.99
N CYS A 26 8.98 0.18 -9.31
CA CYS A 26 7.91 -0.75 -9.66
C CYS A 26 8.22 -1.58 -10.91
N SER A 27 9.01 -1.08 -11.86
CA SER A 27 9.42 -1.85 -13.04
C SER A 27 10.59 -2.79 -12.76
N LEU A 28 11.50 -2.43 -11.86
CA LEU A 28 12.65 -3.25 -11.48
C LEU A 28 12.24 -4.45 -10.63
N LEU A 29 11.21 -4.28 -9.81
CA LEU A 29 10.78 -5.30 -8.85
C LEU A 29 10.30 -6.60 -9.55
N PRO A 30 9.43 -6.57 -10.58
CA PRO A 30 9.07 -7.75 -11.35
C PRO A 30 10.26 -8.40 -12.09
N ILE A 31 11.26 -7.61 -12.50
CA ILE A 31 12.46 -8.15 -13.16
C ILE A 31 13.25 -9.02 -12.17
N ILE A 32 13.39 -8.55 -10.92
CA ILE A 32 14.02 -9.31 -9.84
C ILE A 32 13.20 -10.57 -9.55
N ASP A 33 11.88 -10.46 -9.47
CA ASP A 33 11.00 -11.62 -9.25
C ASP A 33 11.13 -12.67 -10.36
N MET A 34 11.17 -12.23 -11.63
CA MET A 34 11.37 -13.15 -12.76
C MET A 34 12.73 -13.84 -12.69
N PHE A 35 13.78 -13.14 -12.27
CA PHE A 35 15.08 -13.76 -12.04
C PHE A 35 15.00 -14.87 -10.98
N VAL A 36 14.34 -14.62 -9.84
CA VAL A 36 14.13 -15.62 -8.78
C VAL A 36 13.32 -16.82 -9.29
N VAL A 37 12.25 -16.59 -10.03
CA VAL A 37 11.42 -17.66 -10.63
C VAL A 37 12.26 -18.54 -11.58
N LEU A 38 13.10 -17.92 -12.41
CA LEU A 38 13.95 -18.65 -13.36
C LEU A 38 14.95 -19.56 -12.63
N GLU A 39 15.66 -19.03 -11.63
CA GLU A 39 16.60 -19.79 -10.80
C GLU A 39 15.90 -20.95 -10.08
N LEU A 40 14.74 -20.69 -9.46
CA LEU A 40 13.96 -21.73 -8.77
C LEU A 40 13.45 -22.81 -9.74
N SER A 41 13.10 -22.43 -10.97
CA SER A 41 12.61 -23.37 -11.98
C SER A 41 13.67 -24.33 -12.52
N GLY A 42 14.96 -24.03 -12.31
CA GLY A 42 16.08 -24.93 -12.61
C GLY A 42 16.21 -26.08 -11.60
N VAL A 43 15.70 -25.89 -10.38
CA VAL A 43 15.80 -26.86 -9.28
C VAL A 43 14.45 -27.55 -9.03
N VAL A 44 13.35 -26.82 -9.16
CA VAL A 44 11.98 -27.25 -8.83
C VAL A 44 11.15 -27.34 -10.11
N PRO A 45 10.28 -28.36 -10.27
CA PRO A 45 9.39 -28.43 -11.43
C PRO A 45 8.52 -27.18 -11.54
N LYS A 46 8.43 -26.63 -12.76
CA LYS A 46 7.78 -25.33 -13.04
C LYS A 46 6.38 -25.19 -12.46
N TYR A 47 5.58 -26.27 -12.49
CA TYR A 47 4.22 -26.27 -11.94
C TYR A 47 4.19 -25.98 -10.43
N PHE A 48 5.16 -26.48 -9.65
CA PHE A 48 5.25 -26.18 -8.23
C PHE A 48 5.70 -24.74 -7.96
N VAL A 49 6.60 -24.19 -8.77
CA VAL A 49 7.02 -22.78 -8.66
C VAL A 49 5.83 -21.86 -8.92
N LEU A 50 5.06 -22.11 -9.99
CA LEU A 50 3.85 -21.35 -10.31
C LEU A 50 2.75 -21.49 -9.25
N ALA A 51 2.56 -22.70 -8.72
CA ALA A 51 1.62 -22.93 -7.63
C ALA A 51 2.04 -22.18 -6.35
N GLY A 52 3.32 -22.21 -6.01
CA GLY A 52 3.87 -21.46 -4.87
C GLY A 52 3.68 -19.96 -5.03
N LEU A 53 4.00 -19.42 -6.20
CA LEU A 53 3.82 -18.01 -6.55
C LEU A 53 2.35 -17.57 -6.49
N SER A 54 1.44 -18.43 -6.97
CA SER A 54 0.00 -18.15 -6.92
C SER A 54 -0.53 -18.19 -5.48
N LEU A 55 -0.05 -19.15 -4.70
CA LEU A 55 -0.43 -19.31 -3.30
C LEU A 55 0.09 -18.16 -2.44
N SER A 56 1.32 -17.69 -2.68
CA SER A 56 1.91 -16.58 -1.93
C SER A 56 1.16 -15.28 -2.18
N GLY A 57 0.81 -14.98 -3.44
CA GLY A 57 -0.06 -13.84 -3.78
C GLY A 57 -1.45 -13.95 -3.14
N LEU A 58 -2.07 -15.14 -3.16
CA LEU A 58 -3.36 -15.35 -2.49
C LEU A 58 -3.27 -15.08 -0.98
N LEU A 59 -2.24 -15.61 -0.32
CA LEU A 59 -1.98 -15.35 1.10
C LEU A 59 -1.72 -13.87 1.37
N GLY A 60 -0.95 -13.20 0.51
CA GLY A 60 -0.66 -11.78 0.61
C GLY A 60 -1.93 -10.91 0.56
N VAL A 61 -2.86 -11.22 -0.35
CA VAL A 61 -4.17 -10.56 -0.46
C VAL A 61 -4.99 -10.80 0.82
N LEU A 62 -5.08 -12.04 1.30
CA LEU A 62 -5.84 -12.39 2.49
C LEU A 62 -5.30 -11.67 3.74
N LEU A 63 -3.99 -11.68 3.94
CA LEU A 63 -3.33 -11.00 5.05
C LEU A 63 -3.56 -9.48 5.00
N SER A 64 -3.41 -8.88 3.83
CA SER A 64 -3.66 -7.45 3.63
C SER A 64 -5.10 -7.07 4.00
N PHE A 65 -6.07 -7.86 3.54
CA PHE A 65 -7.49 -7.64 3.84
C PHE A 65 -7.79 -7.75 5.33
N LEU A 66 -7.24 -8.76 6.02
CA LEU A 66 -7.39 -8.92 7.47
C LEU A 66 -6.85 -7.71 8.22
N VAL A 67 -5.64 -7.25 7.89
CA VAL A 67 -5.03 -6.11 8.57
C VAL A 67 -5.79 -4.81 8.30
N ILE A 68 -6.22 -4.57 7.07
CA ILE A 68 -7.04 -3.40 6.71
C ILE A 68 -8.34 -3.41 7.53
N LYS A 69 -9.04 -4.55 7.59
CA LYS A 69 -10.27 -4.69 8.37
C LYS A 69 -10.04 -4.36 9.85
N THR A 70 -9.00 -4.91 10.47
CA THR A 70 -8.67 -4.63 11.88
C THR A 70 -8.34 -3.15 12.14
N VAL A 71 -7.72 -2.46 11.18
CA VAL A 71 -7.46 -1.01 11.31
C VAL A 71 -8.77 -0.22 11.17
N LEU A 72 -9.63 -0.58 10.22
CA LEU A 72 -10.95 0.05 10.05
C LEU A 72 -11.82 -0.11 11.30
N GLU A 73 -11.87 -1.29 11.89
CA GLU A 73 -12.65 -1.55 13.12
C GLU A 73 -12.17 -0.66 14.28
N ARG A 74 -10.85 -0.54 14.47
CA ARG A 74 -10.27 0.36 15.47
C ARG A 74 -10.58 1.83 15.17
N MET A 75 -10.49 2.22 13.90
CA MET A 75 -10.81 3.58 13.45
C MET A 75 -12.26 3.94 13.74
N HIS A 76 -13.22 3.08 13.36
CA HIS A 76 -14.64 3.30 13.65
C HIS A 76 -14.89 3.38 15.17
N GLY A 77 -14.30 2.49 15.97
CA GLY A 77 -14.42 2.54 17.43
C GLY A 77 -13.95 3.88 18.02
N ARG A 78 -12.86 4.46 17.49
CA ARG A 78 -12.33 5.77 17.92
C ARG A 78 -13.22 6.93 17.49
N ILE A 79 -13.76 6.87 16.28
CA ILE A 79 -14.69 7.88 15.74
C ILE A 79 -15.97 7.92 16.59
N LYS A 80 -16.54 6.75 16.94
CA LYS A 80 -17.72 6.64 17.84
C LYS A 80 -17.51 7.29 19.19
N MET A 81 -16.30 7.18 19.72
CA MET A 81 -15.93 7.81 20.99
C MET A 81 -15.65 9.32 20.86
N GLY A 82 -15.80 9.90 19.66
CA GLY A 82 -15.54 11.31 19.40
C GLY A 82 -14.05 11.66 19.25
N TYR A 83 -13.15 10.68 19.18
CA TYR A 83 -11.72 10.92 19.02
C TYR A 83 -11.31 10.94 17.54
N TYR A 84 -10.38 11.85 17.19
CA TYR A 84 -9.80 11.91 15.84
C TYR A 84 -8.76 10.78 15.64
N PRO A 85 -9.00 9.80 14.75
CA PRO A 85 -8.19 8.59 14.63
C PRO A 85 -6.97 8.81 13.70
N ARG A 86 -6.08 9.74 14.10
CA ARG A 86 -4.91 10.14 13.30
C ARG A 86 -4.01 8.96 12.96
N GLU A 87 -3.74 8.09 13.94
CA GLU A 87 -2.79 6.99 13.77
C GLU A 87 -3.35 5.93 12.83
N GLU A 88 -4.64 5.67 12.89
CA GLU A 88 -5.34 4.70 12.07
C GLU A 88 -5.38 5.14 10.61
N PHE A 89 -5.58 6.43 10.32
CA PHE A 89 -5.45 6.98 8.96
C PHE A 89 -4.03 6.77 8.40
N PHE A 90 -3.00 7.01 9.21
CA PHE A 90 -1.62 6.80 8.78
C PHE A 90 -1.31 5.31 8.59
N GLU A 91 -1.80 4.43 9.48
CA GLU A 91 -1.68 3.00 9.30
C GLU A 91 -2.33 2.54 7.98
N LEU A 92 -3.51 3.05 7.63
CA LEU A 92 -4.17 2.74 6.35
C LEU A 92 -3.38 3.23 5.14
N LEU A 93 -2.84 4.46 5.19
CA LEU A 93 -1.96 4.95 4.12
C LEU A 93 -0.73 4.07 3.92
N GLY A 94 -0.10 3.65 5.02
CA GLY A 94 1.07 2.78 4.97
C GLY A 94 0.77 1.37 4.48
N LEU A 95 -0.46 0.89 4.66
CA LEU A 95 -0.91 -0.41 4.17
C LEU A 95 -1.11 -0.43 2.66
N LEU A 96 -1.41 0.70 2.02
CA LEU A 96 -1.63 0.77 0.57
C LEU A 96 -0.45 0.21 -0.24
N PRO A 97 0.81 0.70 -0.08
CA PRO A 97 1.93 0.17 -0.84
C PRO A 97 2.27 -1.29 -0.46
N ALA A 98 2.09 -1.68 0.80
CA ALA A 98 2.30 -3.06 1.24
C ALA A 98 1.30 -4.03 0.56
N ALA A 99 0.02 -3.64 0.53
CA ALA A 99 -1.03 -4.41 -0.11
C ALA A 99 -0.83 -4.50 -1.63
N VAL A 100 -0.44 -3.41 -2.30
CA VAL A 100 -0.14 -3.41 -3.74
C VAL A 100 1.00 -4.39 -4.06
N LEU A 101 2.04 -4.43 -3.24
CA LEU A 101 3.15 -5.37 -3.40
C LEU A 101 2.70 -6.83 -3.20
N LEU A 102 1.91 -7.11 -2.15
CA LEU A 102 1.43 -8.45 -1.82
C LEU A 102 0.35 -8.99 -2.77
N VAL A 103 -0.40 -8.10 -3.42
CA VAL A 103 -1.37 -8.48 -4.46
C VAL A 103 -0.66 -8.89 -5.74
N THR A 104 0.54 -8.35 -5.98
CA THR A 104 1.34 -8.68 -7.16
C THR A 104 2.13 -9.95 -6.87
N PRO A 105 1.79 -11.10 -7.46
CA PRO A 105 2.43 -12.37 -7.11
C PRO A 105 3.91 -12.35 -7.49
N GLY A 106 4.80 -12.40 -6.48
CA GLY A 106 6.25 -12.29 -6.64
C GLY A 106 6.97 -12.78 -5.38
N PHE A 107 8.07 -13.53 -5.49
CA PHE A 107 8.79 -14.01 -4.30
C PHE A 107 9.43 -12.86 -3.50
N PHE A 108 10.13 -11.97 -4.19
CA PHE A 108 10.79 -10.81 -3.60
C PHE A 108 9.77 -9.71 -3.26
N GLY A 109 8.78 -9.49 -4.13
CA GLY A 109 7.64 -8.61 -3.86
C GLY A 109 6.87 -9.00 -2.61
N ASP A 110 6.60 -10.29 -2.41
CA ASP A 110 5.89 -10.78 -1.23
C ASP A 110 6.72 -10.57 0.05
N LEU A 111 8.03 -10.82 0.01
CA LEU A 111 8.91 -10.57 1.15
C LEU A 111 8.92 -9.08 1.54
N LEU A 112 9.11 -8.20 0.55
CA LEU A 112 9.08 -6.76 0.80
C LEU A 112 7.71 -6.29 1.29
N GLY A 113 6.63 -6.82 0.71
CA GLY A 113 5.26 -6.49 1.09
C GLY A 113 4.94 -6.91 2.52
N LEU A 114 5.35 -8.12 2.92
CA LEU A 114 5.24 -8.62 4.30
C LEU A 114 6.08 -7.79 5.28
N MET A 115 7.29 -7.39 4.90
CA MET A 115 8.10 -6.48 5.72
C MET A 115 7.40 -5.13 5.91
N MET A 116 6.83 -4.55 4.84
CA MET A 116 6.08 -3.29 4.91
C MET A 116 4.80 -3.41 5.73
N LEU A 117 4.19 -4.59 5.81
CA LEU A 117 3.01 -4.88 6.63
C LEU A 117 3.29 -4.79 8.14
N MET A 118 4.56 -4.88 8.56
CA MET A 118 4.97 -4.77 9.96
C MET A 118 4.49 -3.45 10.58
N PRO A 119 3.99 -3.46 11.84
CA PRO A 119 3.42 -2.28 12.49
C PRO A 119 4.34 -1.05 12.47
N SER A 120 5.65 -1.26 12.69
CA SER A 120 6.65 -0.20 12.72
C SER A 120 6.85 0.43 11.34
N LEU A 121 6.97 -0.40 10.29
CA LEU A 121 7.21 0.07 8.92
C LEU A 121 5.96 0.75 8.35
N ARG A 122 4.77 0.14 8.47
CA ARG A 122 3.54 0.74 7.94
C ARG A 122 3.25 2.11 8.57
N ARG A 123 3.50 2.29 9.87
CA ARG A 123 3.33 3.59 10.54
C ARG A 123 4.35 4.62 10.02
N PHE A 124 5.59 4.21 9.82
CA PHE A 124 6.63 5.08 9.27
C PHE A 124 6.30 5.53 7.84
N ILE A 125 5.95 4.59 6.97
CA ILE A 125 5.54 4.85 5.58
C ILE A 125 4.29 5.73 5.57
N GLY A 126 3.28 5.40 6.38
CA GLY A 126 2.05 6.16 6.51
C GLY A 126 2.29 7.63 6.90
N ARG A 127 3.14 7.87 7.89
CA ARG A 127 3.54 9.23 8.29
C ARG A 127 4.27 9.97 7.18
N SER A 128 5.17 9.30 6.48
CA SER A 128 5.90 9.89 5.35
C SER A 128 4.98 10.28 4.19
N LEU A 129 3.90 9.50 3.96
CA LEU A 129 2.91 9.77 2.90
C LEU A 129 1.85 10.79 3.32
N ALA A 130 1.56 10.90 4.61
CA ALA A 130 0.52 11.77 5.14
C ALA A 130 0.82 13.28 5.02
N GLY A 131 2.07 13.66 4.76
CA GLY A 131 2.51 15.07 4.81
C GLY A 131 1.75 16.06 3.93
N ARG A 132 1.02 15.62 2.89
CA ARG A 132 0.12 16.47 2.08
C ARG A 132 -1.36 16.11 2.18
N THR A 133 -1.72 15.13 3.01
CA THR A 133 -3.06 14.52 3.05
C THR A 133 -3.77 14.74 4.39
N GLU A 134 -3.11 15.35 5.38
CA GLU A 134 -3.70 15.59 6.71
C GLU A 134 -4.98 16.43 6.66
N GLU A 135 -5.07 17.41 5.77
CA GLU A 135 -6.30 18.19 5.55
C GLU A 135 -7.46 17.30 5.06
N ARG A 136 -7.19 16.43 4.09
CA ARG A 136 -8.19 15.47 3.58
C ARG A 136 -8.65 14.48 4.65
N PHE A 137 -7.78 14.11 5.60
CA PHE A 137 -8.18 13.24 6.71
C PHE A 137 -9.11 13.93 7.70
N LYS A 138 -9.00 15.24 7.90
CA LYS A 138 -9.97 15.99 8.72
C LYS A 138 -11.34 16.01 8.06
N GLU A 139 -11.40 16.28 6.76
CA GLU A 139 -12.65 16.21 5.98
C GLU A 139 -13.30 14.82 6.05
N LEU A 140 -12.50 13.76 5.84
CA LEU A 140 -12.95 12.37 5.96
C LEU A 140 -13.49 12.07 7.37
N TYR A 141 -12.83 12.55 8.41
CA TYR A 141 -13.31 12.38 9.79
C TYR A 141 -14.66 13.06 10.02
N GLU A 142 -14.82 14.31 9.58
CA GLU A 142 -16.10 15.03 9.70
C GLU A 142 -17.22 14.29 8.93
N TYR A 143 -16.92 13.80 7.72
CA TYR A 143 -17.87 13.00 6.95
C TYR A 143 -18.27 11.70 7.67
N LEU A 144 -17.29 10.96 8.20
CA LEU A 144 -17.55 9.70 8.93
C LEU A 144 -18.34 9.93 10.23
N LYS A 145 -18.12 11.06 10.89
CA LYS A 145 -18.87 11.47 12.09
C LYS A 145 -20.33 11.81 11.78
N LEU A 146 -20.60 12.44 10.63
CA LEU A 146 -21.96 12.78 10.18
C LEU A 146 -22.81 11.55 9.84
N TYR A 147 -22.17 10.44 9.44
CA TYR A 147 -22.86 9.21 9.08
C TYR A 147 -23.21 8.28 10.26
N GLU A 148 -23.02 8.73 11.50
CA GLU A 148 -23.26 7.94 12.75
C GLU A 148 -22.72 6.50 12.68
N LEU A 149 -21.55 6.32 12.05
CA LEU A 149 -20.94 5.00 11.90
C LEU A 149 -20.45 4.40 13.20
#